data_AF-A0A7I5E6W5-F1
#
_entry.id   AF-A0A7I5E6W5-F1
#
_cell.length_a   1.000
_cell.length_b   1.000
_cell.length_c   1.000
_cell.angle_alpha   90.00
_cell.angle_beta   90.00
_cell.angle_gamma   90.00
#
_symmetry.space_group_name_H-M   'P 1'
#
loop_
_entity.id
_entity.type
_entity.pdbx_description
1 polymer ?
#
loop_
_entity_poly.entity_id
_entity_poly.type
_entity_poly.pdbx_seq_one_letter_code
_entity_poly.pdbx_strand_id
1 'polypeptide(L)'
;MTSPIARSVWISLYKQLEREASKFPQYNYREFAKRRIRDHFEANRGVTDPIRLEELLKEGKENLEAIRRQVALSHIYPHKETFVEKQISKKKNTVHNNKMRECGKCKSNEYTNKNLVMMVNECGHPLCKNCVENLFSRNAGPCHVCGKTLRRNNFWEQVFDDPLIEKETHIRRRLRKIYNLKKEDFPTLREFNDYLERFECLVCNLACGIDVEETEAEIAAFKEKNAELIERNKKKLDEDQIWIMQNLKEDREMKNRVDQAHDQENKEIERSAVTDTKAIMEELRESNVPAEVILDRERKRQIEQELEEKEEAARRKKRNKEILQDRKRMAESMSFSTSQRMSGRAFEYKPPRLLINGPPLPNKDELEAKGYLQHIRAASMARVAGGFTTHTGCLRALFESRVDLLSF
;
A
#
# COMPACT_ATOMS: atom_id res chain seq x y z
N MET A 1 29.35 -19.78 -42.36
CA MET A 1 29.32 -18.46 -41.68
C MET A 1 27.87 -18.14 -41.40
N THR A 2 27.44 -18.24 -40.15
CA THR A 2 26.04 -17.97 -39.78
C THR A 2 25.85 -16.47 -39.56
N SER A 3 24.80 -15.92 -40.17
CA SER A 3 24.45 -14.51 -40.06
C SER A 3 24.07 -14.17 -38.61
N PRO A 4 24.53 -13.02 -38.07
CA PRO A 4 24.28 -12.65 -36.67
C PRO A 4 22.78 -12.51 -36.39
N ILE A 5 22.30 -13.18 -35.33
CA ILE A 5 20.89 -13.13 -34.92
C ILE A 5 20.54 -11.70 -34.45
N ALA A 6 19.56 -11.08 -35.11
CA ALA A 6 19.15 -9.72 -34.78
C ALA A 6 18.55 -9.61 -33.36
N ARG A 7 18.88 -8.51 -32.67
CA ARG A 7 18.36 -8.20 -31.31
C ARG A 7 16.82 -8.20 -31.25
N SER A 8 16.15 -7.83 -32.34
CA SER A 8 14.69 -7.87 -32.45
C SER A 8 14.09 -9.26 -32.25
N VAL A 9 14.78 -10.32 -32.69
CA VAL A 9 14.36 -11.71 -32.54
C VAL A 9 14.35 -12.10 -31.06
N TRP A 10 15.39 -11.73 -30.32
CA TRP A 10 15.49 -11.98 -28.87
C TRP A 10 14.43 -11.22 -28.07
N ILE A 11 14.20 -9.94 -28.40
CA ILE A 11 13.15 -9.14 -27.77
C ILE A 11 11.77 -9.74 -28.05
N SER A 12 11.53 -10.22 -29.28
CA SER A 12 10.28 -10.89 -29.65
C SER A 12 10.08 -12.17 -28.83
N LEU A 13 11.10 -13.03 -28.77
CA LEU A 13 11.07 -14.28 -28.02
C LEU A 13 10.83 -14.05 -26.53
N TYR A 14 11.55 -13.11 -25.91
CA TYR A 14 11.35 -12.72 -24.51
C TYR A 14 9.91 -12.26 -24.25
N LYS A 15 9.39 -11.37 -25.09
CA LYS A 15 8.00 -10.89 -24.96
C LYS A 15 6.97 -12.00 -25.18
N GLN A 16 7.26 -13.00 -26.02
CA GLN A 16 6.37 -14.14 -26.22
C GLN A 16 6.38 -15.06 -24.99
N LEU A 17 7.56 -15.37 -24.44
CA LEU A 17 7.71 -16.16 -23.23
C LEU A 17 6.99 -15.53 -22.03
N GLU A 18 7.21 -14.23 -21.78
CA GLU A 18 6.54 -13.47 -20.71
C GLU A 18 5.02 -13.43 -20.88
N ARG A 19 4.53 -13.27 -22.12
CA ARG A 19 3.10 -13.28 -22.43
C ARG A 19 2.46 -14.63 -22.18
N GLU A 20 3.10 -15.73 -22.60
CA GLU A 20 2.58 -17.07 -22.35
C GLU A 20 2.67 -17.44 -20.86
N ALA A 21 3.77 -17.13 -20.18
CA ALA A 21 3.91 -17.34 -18.74
C ALA A 21 2.85 -16.58 -17.92
N SER A 22 2.44 -15.39 -18.37
CA SER A 22 1.38 -14.62 -17.72
C SER A 22 0.01 -15.30 -17.74
N LYS A 23 -0.21 -16.25 -18.65
CA LYS A 23 -1.48 -16.97 -18.77
C LYS A 23 -1.64 -18.10 -17.75
N PHE A 24 -0.60 -18.49 -17.01
CA PHE A 24 -0.76 -19.50 -15.96
C PHE A 24 -1.82 -19.05 -14.94
N PRO A 25 -2.84 -19.88 -14.65
CA PRO A 25 -3.85 -19.57 -13.63
C PRO A 25 -3.21 -19.43 -12.23
N GLN A 26 -2.34 -20.38 -11.90
CA GLN A 26 -1.60 -20.41 -10.64
C GLN A 26 -0.59 -19.27 -10.53
N TYR A 27 -0.67 -18.51 -9.44
CA TYR A 27 0.27 -17.44 -9.11
C TYR A 27 1.70 -17.94 -9.01
N ASN A 28 1.93 -19.04 -8.28
CA ASN A 28 3.27 -19.58 -8.08
C ASN A 28 3.93 -19.95 -9.41
N TYR A 29 3.20 -20.62 -10.32
CA TYR A 29 3.73 -21.02 -11.62
C TYR A 29 3.93 -19.84 -12.55
N ARG A 30 3.01 -18.87 -12.53
CA ARG A 30 3.13 -17.63 -13.29
C ARG A 30 4.39 -16.84 -12.90
N GLU A 31 4.58 -16.60 -11.60
CA GLU A 31 5.74 -15.84 -11.12
C GLU A 31 7.04 -16.63 -11.24
N PHE A 32 7.00 -17.95 -11.02
CA PHE A 32 8.16 -18.82 -11.24
C PHE A 32 8.61 -18.77 -12.70
N ALA A 33 7.69 -18.95 -13.64
CA ALA A 33 8.01 -18.93 -15.06
C ALA A 33 8.58 -17.57 -15.49
N LYS A 34 7.95 -16.47 -15.08
CA LYS A 34 8.46 -15.11 -15.35
C LYS A 34 9.85 -14.87 -14.79
N ARG A 35 10.07 -15.25 -13.52
CA ARG A 35 11.39 -15.12 -12.89
C ARG A 35 12.42 -15.95 -13.65
N ARG A 36 12.11 -17.19 -13.98
CA ARG A 36 13.02 -18.09 -14.70
C ARG A 36 13.36 -17.57 -16.10
N ILE A 37 12.39 -17.00 -16.81
CA ILE A 37 12.62 -16.35 -18.10
C ILE A 37 13.59 -15.17 -17.92
N ARG A 38 13.36 -14.31 -16.92
CA ARG A 38 14.26 -13.18 -16.64
C ARG A 38 15.68 -13.63 -16.28
N ASP A 39 15.81 -14.55 -15.33
CA ASP A 39 17.09 -15.11 -14.86
C ASP A 39 17.88 -15.69 -16.04
N HIS A 40 17.20 -16.41 -16.96
CA HIS A 40 17.84 -17.02 -18.13
C HIS A 40 18.36 -15.97 -19.13
N PHE A 41 17.60 -14.89 -19.36
CA PHE A 41 18.04 -13.82 -20.26
C PHE A 41 19.12 -12.94 -19.63
N GLU A 42 19.10 -12.74 -18.31
CA GLU A 42 20.15 -12.02 -17.58
C GLU A 42 21.47 -12.80 -17.57
N ALA A 43 21.43 -14.11 -17.27
CA ALA A 43 22.61 -14.98 -17.27
C ALA A 43 23.30 -15.04 -18.64
N ASN A 44 22.53 -14.99 -19.73
CA ASN A 44 23.05 -15.11 -21.10
C ASN A 44 23.23 -13.76 -21.81
N ARG A 45 23.12 -12.62 -21.11
CA ARG A 45 23.19 -11.28 -21.71
C ARG A 45 24.54 -10.95 -22.37
N GLY A 46 25.62 -11.54 -21.85
CA GLY A 46 26.99 -11.28 -22.30
C GLY A 46 27.53 -12.25 -23.35
N VAL A 47 26.73 -13.22 -23.82
CA VAL A 47 27.19 -14.23 -24.77
C VAL A 47 27.28 -13.63 -26.18
N THR A 48 28.46 -13.69 -26.80
CA THR A 48 28.71 -13.19 -28.16
C THR A 48 28.96 -14.29 -29.19
N ASP A 49 29.13 -15.54 -28.75
CA ASP A 49 29.47 -16.67 -29.62
C ASP A 49 28.30 -17.08 -30.53
N PRO A 50 28.45 -17.04 -31.87
CA PRO A 50 27.34 -17.29 -32.81
C PRO A 50 26.68 -18.67 -32.67
N ILE A 51 27.48 -19.73 -32.48
CA ILE A 51 27.00 -21.10 -32.32
C ILE A 51 26.17 -21.22 -31.04
N ARG A 52 26.67 -20.63 -29.95
CA ARG A 52 25.99 -20.65 -28.65
C ARG A 52 24.69 -19.86 -28.68
N LEU A 53 24.66 -18.74 -29.41
CA LEU A 53 23.44 -17.95 -29.61
C LEU A 53 22.37 -18.72 -30.39
N GLU A 54 22.74 -19.52 -31.39
CA GLU A 54 21.80 -20.38 -32.12
C GLU A 54 21.22 -21.49 -31.23
N GLU A 55 22.06 -22.13 -30.41
CA GLU A 55 21.61 -23.13 -29.42
C GLU A 55 20.62 -22.53 -28.43
N LEU A 56 20.95 -21.37 -27.84
CA LEU A 56 20.08 -20.67 -26.90
C LEU A 56 18.76 -20.21 -27.54
N LEU A 57 18.79 -19.84 -28.82
CA LEU A 57 17.59 -19.45 -29.55
C LEU A 57 16.67 -20.66 -29.78
N LYS A 58 17.26 -21.81 -30.10
CA LYS A 58 16.53 -23.08 -30.24
C LYS A 58 15.91 -23.49 -28.90
N GLU A 59 16.70 -23.49 -27.83
CA GLU A 59 16.25 -23.79 -26.47
C GLU A 59 15.12 -22.85 -26.03
N GLY A 60 15.24 -21.55 -26.31
CA GLY A 60 14.20 -20.56 -25.99
C GLY A 60 12.88 -20.80 -26.74
N LYS A 61 12.94 -21.28 -27.99
CA LYS A 61 11.73 -21.67 -28.76
C LYS A 61 11.09 -22.95 -28.22
N GLU A 62 11.89 -23.95 -27.87
CA GLU A 62 11.42 -25.19 -27.24
C GLU A 62 10.76 -24.90 -25.87
N ASN A 63 11.37 -24.03 -25.07
CA ASN A 63 10.82 -23.57 -23.80
C ASN A 63 9.51 -22.80 -23.98
N LEU A 64 9.37 -22.01 -25.06
CA LEU A 64 8.11 -21.33 -25.38
C LEU A 64 6.98 -22.33 -25.66
N GLU A 65 7.27 -23.38 -26.43
CA GLU A 65 6.31 -24.45 -26.70
C GLU A 65 5.98 -25.26 -25.45
N ALA A 66 6.95 -25.51 -24.57
CA ALA A 66 6.73 -26.14 -23.29
C ALA A 66 5.80 -25.30 -22.40
N ILE A 67 6.05 -24.00 -22.26
CA ILE A 67 5.18 -23.09 -21.49
C ILE A 67 3.77 -23.07 -22.08
N ARG A 68 3.61 -22.97 -23.40
CA ARG A 68 2.28 -23.03 -24.06
C ARG A 68 1.51 -24.30 -23.71
N ARG A 69 2.17 -25.45 -23.77
CA ARG A 69 1.56 -26.73 -23.39
C ARG A 69 1.18 -26.78 -21.91
N GLN A 70 2.07 -26.33 -21.03
CA GLN A 70 1.81 -26.30 -19.59
C GLN A 70 0.66 -25.35 -19.23
N VAL A 71 0.59 -24.19 -19.88
CA VAL A 71 -0.52 -23.25 -19.73
C VAL A 71 -1.83 -23.92 -20.17
N ALA A 72 -1.86 -24.56 -21.34
CA ALA A 72 -3.06 -25.25 -21.82
C ALA A 72 -3.52 -26.35 -20.84
N LEU A 73 -2.60 -27.19 -20.37
CA LEU A 73 -2.90 -28.23 -19.38
C LEU A 73 -3.44 -27.66 -18.07
N SER A 74 -2.86 -26.55 -17.59
CA SER A 74 -3.33 -25.92 -16.34
C SER A 74 -4.74 -25.34 -16.43
N HIS A 75 -5.22 -25.01 -17.64
CA HIS A 75 -6.60 -24.58 -17.85
C HIS A 75 -7.57 -25.76 -17.95
N ILE A 76 -7.13 -26.89 -18.51
CA ILE A 76 -7.93 -28.12 -18.62
C ILE A 76 -8.12 -28.76 -17.25
N TYR A 77 -7.12 -28.64 -16.36
CA TYR A 77 -7.13 -29.17 -15.00
C TYR A 77 -7.05 -28.04 -13.96
N PRO A 78 -8.17 -27.35 -13.68
CA PRO A 78 -8.18 -26.22 -12.77
C PRO A 78 -7.79 -26.65 -11.34
N HIS A 79 -6.94 -25.84 -10.71
CA HIS A 79 -6.49 -26.03 -9.33
C HIS A 79 -7.36 -25.21 -8.36
N LYS A 80 -7.31 -25.57 -7.07
CA LYS A 80 -7.91 -24.75 -6.01
C LYS A 80 -7.10 -23.47 -5.84
N GLU A 81 -7.76 -22.31 -5.91
CA GLU A 81 -7.10 -21.02 -5.75
C GLU A 81 -6.27 -20.94 -4.46
N THR A 82 -5.01 -20.51 -4.61
CA THR A 82 -4.13 -20.28 -3.47
C THR A 82 -4.60 -19.09 -2.64
N PHE A 83 -4.17 -19.00 -1.37
CA PHE A 83 -4.50 -17.85 -0.52
C PHE A 83 -4.05 -16.53 -1.16
N VAL A 84 -2.89 -16.52 -1.82
CA VAL A 84 -2.35 -15.36 -2.53
C VAL A 84 -3.25 -14.96 -3.70
N GLU A 85 -3.75 -15.92 -4.48
CA GLU A 85 -4.71 -15.66 -5.57
C GLU A 85 -6.01 -15.05 -5.03
N LYS A 86 -6.55 -15.58 -3.94
CA LYS A 86 -7.75 -15.03 -3.29
C LYS A 86 -7.56 -13.59 -2.85
N GLN A 87 -6.39 -13.23 -2.32
CA GLN A 87 -6.06 -11.86 -1.93
C GLN A 87 -5.91 -10.93 -3.15
N ILE A 88 -5.30 -11.41 -4.24
CA ILE A 88 -5.17 -10.66 -5.49
C ILE A 88 -6.53 -10.43 -6.14
N SER A 89 -7.40 -11.45 -6.15
CA SER A 89 -8.78 -11.34 -6.66
C SER A 89 -9.60 -10.34 -5.84
N LYS A 90 -9.47 -10.37 -4.50
CA LYS A 90 -10.07 -9.34 -3.62
C LYS A 90 -9.56 -7.93 -3.95
N LYS A 91 -8.24 -7.75 -4.14
CA LYS A 91 -7.65 -6.45 -4.54
C LYS A 91 -8.07 -5.99 -5.94
N LYS A 92 -8.24 -6.90 -6.91
CA LYS A 92 -8.73 -6.54 -8.25
C LYS A 92 -10.21 -6.12 -8.21
N ASN A 93 -11.01 -6.79 -7.37
CA ASN A 93 -12.41 -6.43 -7.16
C ASN A 93 -12.58 -5.09 -6.40
N THR A 94 -11.62 -4.68 -5.57
CA THR A 94 -11.63 -3.34 -4.95
C THR A 94 -11.14 -2.25 -5.89
N VAL A 95 -10.20 -2.53 -6.80
CA VAL A 95 -9.69 -1.55 -7.78
C VAL A 95 -10.65 -1.35 -8.97
N HIS A 96 -11.44 -2.36 -9.36
CA HIS A 96 -12.48 -2.23 -10.41
C HIS A 96 -13.89 -1.86 -9.88
N ASN A 97 -14.10 -1.81 -8.57
CA ASN A 97 -15.24 -1.14 -7.97
C ASN A 97 -14.82 0.23 -7.42
N ASN A 98 -14.31 1.10 -8.30
CA ASN A 98 -14.51 2.52 -8.05
C ASN A 98 -15.99 2.82 -8.34
N LYS A 99 -16.88 2.30 -7.49
CA LYS A 99 -18.31 2.60 -7.53
C LYS A 99 -18.42 4.08 -7.20
N MET A 100 -18.77 4.88 -8.21
CA MET A 100 -19.12 6.28 -7.99
C MET A 100 -20.11 6.36 -6.82
N ARG A 101 -19.82 7.27 -5.88
CA ARG A 101 -20.64 7.48 -4.70
C ARG A 101 -22.03 7.93 -5.13
N GLU A 102 -23.03 7.15 -4.74
CA GLU A 102 -24.44 7.43 -5.00
C GLU A 102 -25.26 7.33 -3.72
N CYS A 103 -26.24 8.21 -3.58
CA CYS A 103 -27.15 8.15 -2.46
C CYS A 103 -28.25 7.11 -2.69
N GLY A 104 -28.38 6.13 -1.78
CA GLY A 104 -29.42 5.10 -1.85
C GLY A 104 -30.86 5.63 -1.84
N LYS A 105 -31.10 6.87 -1.38
CA LYS A 105 -32.45 7.48 -1.31
C LYS A 105 -32.79 8.34 -2.53
N CYS A 106 -31.96 9.32 -2.87
CA CYS A 106 -32.23 10.25 -3.99
C CYS A 106 -31.54 9.86 -5.30
N LYS A 107 -30.68 8.83 -5.28
CA LYS A 107 -29.87 8.38 -6.42
C LYS A 107 -28.99 9.47 -7.05
N SER A 108 -28.80 10.60 -6.37
CA SER A 108 -27.82 11.59 -6.76
C SER A 108 -26.43 10.99 -6.60
N ASN A 109 -25.59 11.22 -7.61
CA ASN A 109 -24.22 10.75 -7.65
C ASN A 109 -23.25 11.94 -7.83
N GLU A 110 -21.97 11.66 -7.63
CA GLU A 110 -20.89 12.65 -7.74
C GLU A 110 -20.80 13.32 -9.13
N TYR A 111 -21.30 12.66 -10.19
CA TYR A 111 -21.37 13.22 -11.54
C TYR A 111 -22.48 14.26 -11.70
N THR A 112 -23.67 13.97 -11.17
CA THR A 112 -24.80 14.92 -11.20
C THR A 112 -24.56 16.13 -10.31
N ASN A 113 -23.87 15.95 -9.19
CA ASN A 113 -23.59 17.00 -8.22
C ASN A 113 -22.15 16.86 -7.72
N LYS A 114 -21.25 17.71 -8.20
CA LYS A 114 -19.84 17.72 -7.80
C LYS A 114 -19.63 18.07 -6.31
N ASN A 115 -20.60 18.77 -5.71
CA ASN A 115 -20.60 19.13 -4.29
C ASN A 115 -21.39 18.12 -3.43
N LEU A 116 -21.60 16.89 -3.92
CA LEU A 116 -22.30 15.85 -3.17
C LEU A 116 -21.45 15.37 -1.98
N VAL A 117 -21.87 15.73 -0.77
CA VAL A 117 -21.27 15.22 0.46
C VAL A 117 -22.07 14.02 0.94
N MET A 118 -21.40 12.87 1.05
CA MET A 118 -21.96 11.64 1.61
C MET A 118 -21.71 11.61 3.12
N MET A 119 -22.72 11.17 3.86
CA MET A 119 -22.74 11.07 5.32
C MET A 119 -22.98 9.61 5.70
N VAL A 120 -22.26 9.11 6.70
CA VAL A 120 -22.41 7.75 7.26
C VAL A 120 -22.82 7.87 8.73
N ASN A 121 -23.51 6.84 9.22
CA ASN A 121 -23.98 6.72 10.61
C ASN A 121 -23.46 5.43 11.25
N GLU A 122 -23.80 5.21 12.52
CA GLU A 122 -23.47 4.00 13.29
C GLU A 122 -23.94 2.69 12.63
N CYS A 123 -24.96 2.74 11.75
CA CYS A 123 -25.43 1.58 11.02
C CYS A 123 -24.59 1.26 9.77
N GLY A 124 -23.72 2.18 9.33
CA GLY A 124 -22.91 2.01 8.12
C GLY A 124 -23.66 2.25 6.81
N HIS A 125 -24.85 2.87 6.84
CA HIS A 125 -25.62 3.14 5.62
C HIS A 125 -25.40 4.59 5.13
N PRO A 126 -24.77 4.80 3.97
CA PRO A 126 -24.45 6.14 3.46
C PRO A 126 -25.68 6.86 2.90
N LEU A 127 -25.80 8.16 3.18
CA LEU A 127 -26.84 9.06 2.69
C LEU A 127 -26.21 10.40 2.29
N CYS A 128 -26.73 11.09 1.27
CA CYS A 128 -26.24 12.44 0.99
C CYS A 128 -26.69 13.44 2.07
N LYS A 129 -25.93 14.52 2.25
CA LYS A 129 -26.23 15.59 3.22
C LYS A 129 -27.67 16.07 3.14
N ASN A 130 -28.17 16.37 1.93
CA ASN A 130 -29.55 16.83 1.73
C ASN A 130 -30.60 15.79 2.17
N CYS A 131 -30.35 14.50 1.92
CA CYS A 131 -31.23 13.44 2.42
C CYS A 131 -31.18 13.32 3.94
N VAL A 132 -30.03 13.53 4.58
CA VAL A 132 -29.95 13.56 6.05
C VAL A 132 -30.77 14.72 6.61
N GLU A 133 -30.65 15.91 6.02
CA GLU A 133 -31.38 17.10 6.48
C GLU A 133 -32.90 16.96 6.33
N ASN A 134 -33.37 16.36 5.23
CA ASN A 134 -34.79 16.16 4.95
C ASN A 134 -35.40 14.96 5.67
N LEU A 135 -34.66 13.86 5.86
CA LEU A 135 -35.19 12.66 6.52
C LEU A 135 -35.16 12.80 8.06
N PHE A 136 -34.21 13.59 8.58
CA PHE A 136 -34.00 13.81 10.02
C PHE A 136 -34.32 15.24 10.45
N SER A 137 -35.26 15.92 9.76
CA SER A 137 -35.64 17.30 10.07
C SER A 137 -36.19 17.47 11.49
N ARG A 138 -36.80 16.41 12.05
CA ARG A 138 -37.26 16.34 13.44
C ARG A 138 -36.17 15.86 14.41
N ASN A 139 -34.89 15.96 14.04
CA ASN A 139 -33.69 15.52 14.78
C ASN A 139 -33.53 14.01 15.02
N ALA A 140 -34.60 13.22 14.91
CA ALA A 140 -34.58 11.77 14.98
C ALA A 140 -35.47 11.15 13.88
N GLY A 141 -35.06 10.00 13.36
CA GLY A 141 -35.79 9.27 12.32
C GLY A 141 -35.24 7.86 12.12
N PRO A 142 -35.97 6.98 11.40
CA PRO A 142 -35.50 5.64 11.10
C PRO A 142 -34.48 5.65 9.94
N CYS A 143 -33.48 4.77 10.03
CA CYS A 143 -32.55 4.51 8.94
C CYS A 143 -33.29 3.92 7.73
N HIS A 144 -32.98 4.38 6.53
CA HIS A 144 -33.66 3.97 5.30
C HIS A 144 -33.45 2.50 4.89
N VAL A 145 -32.36 1.85 5.34
CA VAL A 145 -32.06 0.45 5.01
C VAL A 145 -32.47 -0.49 6.14
N CYS A 146 -32.03 -0.20 7.37
CA CYS A 146 -32.18 -1.10 8.51
C CYS A 146 -33.23 -0.68 9.54
N GLY A 147 -33.94 0.43 9.34
CA GLY A 147 -35.03 0.88 10.22
C GLY A 147 -34.63 1.36 11.62
N LYS A 148 -33.36 1.23 12.03
CA LYS A 148 -32.87 1.69 13.35
C LYS A 148 -33.11 3.20 13.52
N THR A 149 -33.61 3.60 14.68
CA THR A 149 -33.83 5.00 15.02
C THR A 149 -32.50 5.69 15.27
N LEU A 150 -32.19 6.71 14.47
CA LEU A 150 -30.93 7.47 14.52
C LEU A 150 -31.19 8.95 14.78
N ARG A 151 -30.20 9.61 15.40
CA ARG A 151 -30.19 11.05 15.62
C ARG A 151 -29.38 11.74 14.53
N ARG A 152 -29.80 12.94 14.11
CA ARG A 152 -29.10 13.75 13.10
C ARG A 152 -27.64 14.03 13.44
N ASN A 153 -27.32 14.23 14.72
CA ASN A 153 -25.97 14.55 15.18
C ASN A 153 -24.99 13.37 15.08
N ASN A 154 -25.50 12.13 14.92
CA ASN A 154 -24.68 10.93 14.84
C ASN A 154 -24.29 10.60 13.37
N PHE A 155 -24.49 11.53 12.45
CA PHE A 155 -24.00 11.41 11.07
C PHE A 155 -22.68 12.17 10.95
N TRP A 156 -21.71 11.57 10.23
CA TRP A 156 -20.43 12.21 9.91
C TRP A 156 -20.11 12.05 8.43
N GLU A 157 -19.24 12.92 7.92
CA GLU A 157 -18.84 12.92 6.51
C GLU A 157 -18.03 11.67 6.18
N GLN A 158 -18.38 11.02 5.06
CA GLN A 158 -17.72 9.84 4.55
C GLN A 158 -16.47 10.24 3.76
N VAL A 159 -15.30 9.82 4.24
CA VAL A 159 -14.02 10.06 3.56
C VAL A 159 -13.62 8.85 2.72
N PHE A 160 -13.90 7.63 3.22
CA PHE A 160 -13.57 6.38 2.54
C PHE A 160 -14.72 5.86 1.67
N ASP A 161 -14.39 5.23 0.55
CA ASP A 161 -15.39 4.67 -0.37
C ASP A 161 -16.19 3.52 0.25
N ASP A 162 -15.56 2.73 1.13
CA ASP A 162 -16.20 1.62 1.84
C ASP A 162 -16.87 2.09 3.15
N PRO A 163 -18.21 1.99 3.27
CA PRO A 163 -18.92 2.35 4.50
C PRO A 163 -18.52 1.52 5.72
N LEU A 164 -18.03 0.29 5.53
CA LEU A 164 -17.58 -0.58 6.63
C LEU A 164 -16.30 -0.02 7.26
N ILE A 165 -15.34 0.42 6.44
CA ILE A 165 -14.09 1.04 6.90
C ILE A 165 -14.40 2.33 7.66
N GLU A 166 -15.37 3.11 7.20
CA GLU A 166 -15.79 4.34 7.86
C GLU A 166 -16.41 4.05 9.24
N LYS A 167 -17.29 3.04 9.34
CA LYS A 167 -17.85 2.56 10.61
C LYS A 167 -16.76 2.08 11.57
N GLU A 168 -15.84 1.25 11.09
CA GLU A 168 -14.71 0.73 11.87
C GLU A 168 -13.81 1.87 12.36
N THR A 169 -13.49 2.83 11.50
CA THR A 169 -12.64 3.97 11.85
C THR A 169 -13.29 4.86 12.90
N HIS A 170 -14.61 5.07 12.82
CA HIS A 170 -15.38 5.79 13.84
C HIS A 170 -15.32 5.07 15.19
N ILE A 171 -15.56 3.75 15.21
CA ILE A 171 -15.47 2.92 16.42
C ILE A 171 -14.05 2.96 16.99
N ARG A 172 -13.02 2.80 16.15
CA ARG A 172 -11.61 2.86 16.56
C ARG A 172 -11.27 4.22 17.17
N ARG A 173 -11.75 5.33 16.61
CA ARG A 173 -11.58 6.68 17.20
C ARG A 173 -12.26 6.82 18.57
N ARG A 174 -13.46 6.25 18.75
CA ARG A 174 -14.17 6.21 20.04
C ARG A 174 -13.39 5.38 21.06
N LEU A 175 -13.01 4.15 20.69
CA LEU A 175 -12.34 3.22 21.60
C LEU A 175 -10.92 3.67 21.95
N ARG A 176 -10.14 4.25 21.03
CA ARG A 176 -8.79 4.79 21.35
C ARG A 176 -8.79 5.88 22.43
N LYS A 177 -9.91 6.57 22.65
CA LYS A 177 -10.03 7.54 23.75
C LYS A 177 -10.20 6.89 25.12
N ILE A 178 -10.63 5.63 25.15
CA ILE A 178 -10.86 4.81 26.35
C ILE A 178 -9.66 3.86 26.53
N TYR A 179 -9.25 3.17 25.48
CA TYR A 179 -8.10 2.27 25.40
C TYR A 179 -6.84 3.05 25.00
N ASN A 180 -6.32 3.86 25.91
CA ASN A 180 -5.13 4.71 25.70
C ASN A 180 -3.92 4.31 26.60
N LEU A 181 -3.88 3.06 27.09
CA LEU A 181 -2.72 2.53 27.79
C LEU A 181 -1.52 2.37 26.84
N LYS A 182 -0.32 2.71 27.33
CA LYS A 182 0.92 2.65 26.57
C LYS A 182 1.73 1.41 26.96
N LYS A 183 2.76 1.09 26.17
CA LYS A 183 3.70 -0.01 26.46
C LYS A 183 4.34 0.10 27.86
N GLU A 184 4.57 1.33 28.34
CA GLU A 184 5.14 1.62 29.67
C GLU A 184 4.23 1.17 30.82
N ASP A 185 2.92 1.07 30.59
CA ASP A 185 1.93 0.72 31.62
C ASP A 185 1.84 -0.80 31.86
N PHE A 186 2.57 -1.62 31.08
CA PHE A 186 2.55 -3.07 31.16
C PHE A 186 3.91 -3.65 31.58
N PRO A 187 3.93 -4.67 32.45
CA PRO A 187 5.18 -5.30 32.91
C PRO A 187 5.84 -6.14 31.81
N THR A 188 5.06 -6.72 30.89
CA THR A 188 5.56 -7.57 29.81
C THR A 188 5.06 -7.14 28.43
N LEU A 189 5.89 -7.36 27.40
CA LEU A 189 5.51 -7.10 26.01
C LEU A 189 4.33 -7.97 25.55
N ARG A 190 4.18 -9.17 26.13
CA ARG A 190 3.10 -10.09 25.79
C ARG A 190 1.75 -9.54 26.22
N GLU A 191 1.64 -9.07 27.46
CA GLU A 191 0.40 -8.45 27.96
C GLU A 191 0.00 -7.21 27.16
N PHE A 192 0.98 -6.40 26.74
CA PHE A 192 0.71 -5.27 25.86
C PHE A 192 0.16 -5.71 24.48
N ASN A 193 0.72 -6.76 23.88
CA ASN A 193 0.22 -7.30 22.63
C ASN A 193 -1.16 -7.95 22.78
N ASP A 194 -1.41 -8.66 23.88
CA ASP A 194 -2.72 -9.26 24.18
C ASP A 194 -3.78 -8.16 24.38
N TYR A 195 -3.40 -7.03 25.00
CA TYR A 195 -4.24 -5.84 25.12
C TYR A 195 -4.58 -5.21 23.74
N LEU A 196 -3.59 -5.10 22.84
CA LEU A 196 -3.81 -4.60 21.48
C LEU A 196 -4.69 -5.56 20.66
N GLU A 197 -4.48 -6.87 20.78
CA GLU A 197 -5.31 -7.87 20.11
C GLU A 197 -6.74 -7.80 20.64
N ARG A 198 -6.92 -7.67 21.97
CA ARG A 198 -8.25 -7.53 22.55
C ARG A 198 -8.95 -6.26 22.08
N PHE A 199 -8.22 -5.16 21.95
CA PHE A 199 -8.73 -3.92 21.35
C PHE A 199 -9.26 -4.16 19.92
N GLU A 200 -8.52 -4.87 19.07
CA GLU A 200 -8.95 -5.17 17.70
C GLU A 200 -10.15 -6.14 17.67
N CYS A 201 -10.22 -7.11 18.59
CA CYS A 201 -11.40 -7.96 18.77
C CYS A 201 -12.65 -7.12 19.11
N LEU A 202 -12.54 -6.15 20.03
CA LEU A 202 -13.64 -5.26 20.39
C LEU A 202 -14.09 -4.38 19.20
N VAL A 203 -13.13 -3.83 18.45
CA VAL A 203 -13.43 -3.06 17.23
C VAL A 203 -14.17 -3.94 16.21
N CYS A 204 -13.70 -5.17 15.98
CA CYS A 204 -14.29 -6.10 15.03
C CYS A 204 -15.71 -6.51 15.44
N ASN A 205 -15.93 -6.85 16.71
CA ASN A 205 -17.24 -7.23 17.24
C ASN A 205 -18.27 -6.10 17.05
N LEU A 206 -17.91 -4.85 17.42
CA LEU A 206 -18.79 -3.70 17.23
C LEU A 206 -19.01 -3.33 15.75
N ALA A 207 -17.98 -3.47 14.91
CA ALA A 207 -18.09 -3.20 13.48
C ALA A 207 -19.03 -4.20 12.79
N CYS A 208 -18.92 -5.49 13.12
CA CYS A 208 -19.73 -6.57 12.58
C CYS A 208 -21.11 -6.71 13.26
N GLY A 209 -21.30 -6.12 14.44
CA GLY A 209 -22.53 -6.24 15.21
C GLY A 209 -22.67 -7.59 15.93
N ILE A 210 -21.55 -8.21 16.29
CA ILE A 210 -21.48 -9.46 17.05
C ILE A 210 -21.38 -9.09 18.54
N ASP A 211 -22.25 -9.66 19.38
CA ASP A 211 -22.24 -9.51 20.85
C ASP A 211 -22.07 -8.06 21.35
N VAL A 212 -22.85 -7.14 20.75
CA VAL A 212 -22.74 -5.69 21.01
C VAL A 212 -22.98 -5.33 22.47
N GLU A 213 -23.93 -5.99 23.14
CA GLU A 213 -24.27 -5.70 24.53
C GLU A 213 -23.14 -6.12 25.49
N GLU A 214 -22.58 -7.32 25.29
CA GLU A 214 -21.47 -7.83 26.10
C GLU A 214 -20.19 -7.01 25.88
N THR A 215 -19.88 -6.68 24.63
CA THR A 215 -18.70 -5.87 24.31
C THR A 215 -18.81 -4.44 24.85
N GLU A 216 -19.96 -3.78 24.76
CA GLU A 216 -20.16 -2.46 25.37
C GLU A 216 -20.10 -2.53 26.92
N ALA A 217 -20.56 -3.63 27.54
CA ALA A 217 -20.42 -3.85 28.97
C ALA A 217 -18.94 -4.03 29.38
N GLU A 218 -18.14 -4.79 28.61
CA GLU A 218 -16.70 -4.93 28.82
C GLU A 218 -15.98 -3.58 28.70
N ILE A 219 -16.33 -2.77 27.69
CA ILE A 219 -15.78 -1.43 27.48
C ILE A 219 -16.13 -0.51 28.66
N ALA A 220 -17.37 -0.58 29.17
CA ALA A 220 -17.81 0.21 30.32
C ALA A 220 -17.05 -0.18 31.59
N ALA A 221 -16.92 -1.48 31.87
CA ALA A 221 -16.17 -1.99 33.01
C ALA A 221 -14.68 -1.62 32.94
N PHE A 222 -14.07 -1.69 31.74
CA PHE A 222 -12.69 -1.27 31.54
C PHE A 222 -12.51 0.23 31.78
N LYS A 223 -13.45 1.06 31.29
CA LYS A 223 -13.44 2.51 31.48
C LYS A 223 -13.53 2.90 32.95
N GLU A 224 -14.36 2.20 33.73
CA GLU A 224 -14.51 2.44 35.16
C GLU A 224 -13.24 2.07 35.93
N LYS A 225 -12.71 0.86 35.68
CA LYS A 225 -11.49 0.36 36.35
C LYS A 225 -10.24 1.21 36.07
N ASN A 226 -10.13 1.78 34.88
CA ASN A 226 -8.94 2.49 34.42
C ASN A 226 -9.13 4.01 34.30
N ALA A 227 -10.19 4.59 34.88
CA ALA A 227 -10.55 6.00 34.68
C ALA A 227 -9.38 6.98 34.96
N GLU A 228 -8.66 6.79 36.06
CA GLU A 228 -7.54 7.65 36.45
C GLU A 228 -6.34 7.54 35.50
N LEU A 229 -6.00 6.31 35.08
CA LEU A 229 -4.94 6.03 34.11
C LEU A 229 -5.27 6.66 32.76
N ILE A 230 -6.53 6.53 32.32
CA ILE A 230 -7.01 7.10 31.07
C ILE A 230 -6.88 8.62 31.08
N GLU A 231 -7.23 9.28 32.18
CA GLU A 231 -7.12 10.74 32.29
C GLU A 231 -5.65 11.21 32.32
N ARG A 232 -4.77 10.48 33.02
CA ARG A 232 -3.33 10.76 33.04
C ARG A 232 -2.72 10.64 31.64
N ASN A 233 -3.05 9.57 30.93
CA ASN A 233 -2.55 9.31 29.58
C ASN A 233 -3.14 10.27 28.53
N LYS A 234 -4.30 10.90 28.79
CA LYS A 234 -4.83 11.98 27.93
C LYS A 234 -4.02 13.27 28.05
N LYS A 235 -3.46 13.57 29.24
CA LYS A 235 -2.66 14.78 29.49
C LYS A 235 -1.21 14.60 29.04
N LYS A 236 -0.67 13.38 29.12
CA LYS A 236 0.70 13.06 28.69
C LYS A 236 0.77 12.94 27.16
N LEU A 237 1.17 14.02 26.48
CA LEU A 237 1.52 13.99 25.06
C LEU A 237 2.66 12.99 24.83
N ASP A 238 2.61 12.31 23.70
CA ASP A 238 3.66 11.37 23.31
C ASP A 238 4.97 12.11 22.98
N GLU A 239 6.13 11.48 23.17
CA GLU A 239 7.42 12.08 22.78
C GLU A 239 7.40 12.44 21.28
N ASP A 240 6.88 11.54 20.45
CA ASP A 240 6.67 11.76 19.03
C ASP A 240 5.68 12.90 18.75
N GLN A 241 4.61 13.02 19.54
CA GLN A 241 3.64 14.11 19.37
C GLN A 241 4.22 15.47 19.74
N ILE A 242 5.01 15.53 20.82
CA ILE A 242 5.73 16.73 21.24
C ILE A 242 6.73 17.13 20.14
N TRP A 243 7.50 16.17 19.64
CA TRP A 243 8.45 16.38 18.55
C TRP A 243 7.77 16.88 17.26
N ILE A 244 6.66 16.26 16.85
CA ILE A 244 5.86 16.71 15.69
C ILE A 244 5.34 18.13 15.92
N MET A 245 4.78 18.42 17.10
CA MET A 245 4.25 19.75 17.41
C MET A 245 5.34 20.83 17.36
N GLN A 246 6.52 20.53 17.89
CA GLN A 246 7.66 21.43 17.87
C GLN A 246 8.15 21.70 16.46
N ASN A 247 8.35 20.66 15.64
CA ASN A 247 8.75 20.82 14.25
C ASN A 247 7.72 21.63 13.44
N LEU A 248 6.43 21.35 13.60
CA LEU A 248 5.37 22.11 12.93
C LEU A 248 5.29 23.58 13.39
N LYS A 249 5.76 23.88 14.60
CA LYS A 249 5.86 25.26 15.10
C LYS A 249 7.06 25.95 14.46
N GLU A 250 8.22 25.31 14.47
CA GLU A 250 9.46 25.81 13.85
C GLU A 250 9.30 26.05 12.34
N ASP A 251 8.64 25.14 11.62
CA ASP A 251 8.32 25.28 10.20
C ASP A 251 7.39 26.48 9.94
N ARG A 252 6.39 26.69 10.80
CA ARG A 252 5.49 27.85 10.70
C ARG A 252 6.22 29.15 10.98
N GLU A 253 7.06 29.19 11.99
CA GLU A 253 7.87 30.35 12.33
C GLU A 253 8.90 30.68 11.24
N MET A 254 9.52 29.66 10.64
CA MET A 254 10.40 29.83 9.48
C MET A 254 9.62 30.40 8.29
N LYS A 255 8.45 29.84 7.96
CA LYS A 255 7.60 30.35 6.88
C LYS A 255 7.20 31.81 7.13
N ASN A 256 6.72 32.13 8.32
CA ASN A 256 6.33 33.50 8.66
C ASN A 256 7.50 34.49 8.56
N ARG A 257 8.72 34.10 8.95
CA ARG A 257 9.92 34.94 8.79
C ARG A 257 10.24 35.20 7.33
N VAL A 258 10.13 34.19 6.47
CA VAL A 258 10.36 34.33 5.02
C VAL A 258 9.29 35.22 4.39
N ASP A 259 8.02 34.99 4.72
CA ASP A 259 6.89 35.79 4.22
C ASP A 259 7.06 37.27 4.65
N GLN A 260 7.42 37.52 5.91
CA GLN A 260 7.70 38.87 6.42
C GLN A 260 8.89 39.55 5.73
N ALA A 261 9.98 38.82 5.49
CA ALA A 261 11.15 39.35 4.79
C ALA A 261 10.80 39.72 3.33
N HIS A 262 10.04 38.86 2.65
CA HIS A 262 9.56 39.14 1.30
C HIS A 262 8.62 40.36 1.25
N ASP A 263 7.72 40.49 2.23
CA ASP A 263 6.85 41.66 2.35
C ASP A 263 7.62 42.96 2.64
N GLN A 264 8.73 42.88 3.39
CA GLN A 264 9.61 44.02 3.64
C GLN A 264 10.38 44.42 2.38
N GLU A 265 10.99 43.46 1.67
CA GLU A 265 11.68 43.70 0.40
C GLU A 265 10.73 44.35 -0.63
N ASN A 266 9.51 43.84 -0.78
CA ASN A 266 8.53 44.42 -1.69
C ASN A 266 8.17 45.86 -1.34
N LYS A 267 8.00 46.18 -0.04
CA LYS A 267 7.72 47.55 0.42
C LYS A 267 8.91 48.49 0.23
N GLU A 268 10.13 47.98 0.22
CA GLU A 268 11.34 48.78 -0.06
C GLU A 268 11.49 49.02 -1.56
N ILE A 269 11.17 48.03 -2.41
CA ILE A 269 11.10 48.18 -3.87
C ILE A 269 10.03 49.22 -4.25
N GLU A 270 8.83 49.15 -3.66
CA GLU A 270 7.79 50.15 -3.90
C GLU A 270 8.21 51.56 -3.45
N ARG A 271 8.90 51.68 -2.31
CA ARG A 271 9.39 52.97 -1.81
C ARG A 271 10.51 53.56 -2.67
N SER A 272 11.46 52.73 -3.10
CA SER A 272 12.56 53.15 -3.98
C SER A 272 12.06 53.55 -5.37
N ALA A 273 11.11 52.82 -5.94
CA ALA A 273 10.46 53.22 -7.19
C ALA A 273 9.78 54.60 -7.10
N VAL A 274 9.14 54.92 -5.96
CA VAL A 274 8.55 56.25 -5.73
C VAL A 274 9.62 57.34 -5.54
N THR A 275 10.76 57.05 -4.91
CA THR A 275 11.85 58.04 -4.78
C THR A 275 12.56 58.29 -6.11
N ASP A 276 12.74 57.25 -6.94
CA ASP A 276 13.40 57.37 -8.24
C ASP A 276 12.57 58.22 -9.20
N THR A 277 11.23 58.04 -9.25
CA THR A 277 10.35 58.91 -10.06
C THR A 277 10.40 60.38 -9.63
N LYS A 278 10.51 60.66 -8.32
CA LYS A 278 10.64 62.03 -7.79
C LYS A 278 12.01 62.65 -8.09
N ALA A 279 13.08 61.87 -8.01
CA ALA A 279 14.43 62.33 -8.33
C ALA A 279 14.54 62.73 -9.81
N ILE A 280 13.95 61.93 -10.71
CA ILE A 280 13.89 62.25 -12.15
C ILE A 280 13.12 63.55 -12.39
N MET A 281 11.99 63.77 -11.68
CA MET A 281 11.21 65.00 -11.78
C MET A 281 11.97 66.24 -11.29
N GLU A 282 12.76 66.13 -10.21
CA GLU A 282 13.54 67.25 -9.67
C GLU A 282 14.76 67.57 -10.54
N GLU A 283 15.45 66.57 -11.10
CA GLU A 283 16.57 66.77 -12.01
C GLU A 283 16.15 67.48 -13.31
N LEU A 284 14.95 67.17 -13.82
CA LEU A 284 14.34 67.88 -14.95
C LEU A 284 13.94 69.34 -14.61
N ARG A 285 13.73 69.65 -13.33
CA ARG A 285 13.30 70.98 -12.86
C ARG A 285 14.49 71.90 -12.55
N GLU A 286 15.58 71.36 -12.01
CA GLU A 286 16.75 72.13 -11.58
C GLU A 286 17.80 72.33 -12.67
N SER A 287 17.88 71.42 -13.65
CA SER A 287 18.90 71.48 -14.69
C SER A 287 18.39 72.14 -15.98
N ASN A 288 19.21 73.01 -16.57
CA ASN A 288 18.93 73.65 -17.87
C ASN A 288 19.44 72.80 -19.07
N VAL A 289 19.59 71.49 -18.88
CA VAL A 289 20.08 70.56 -19.92
C VAL A 289 18.90 70.08 -20.75
N PRO A 290 19.04 69.86 -22.08
CA PRO A 290 17.96 69.32 -22.90
C PRO A 290 17.41 68.00 -22.32
N ALA A 291 16.08 67.91 -22.18
CA ALA A 291 15.40 66.79 -21.53
C ALA A 291 15.75 65.41 -22.13
N GLU A 292 16.08 65.36 -23.42
CA GLU A 292 16.48 64.15 -24.14
C GLU A 292 17.78 63.54 -23.57
N VAL A 293 18.74 64.37 -23.19
CA VAL A 293 20.03 63.92 -22.62
C VAL A 293 19.86 63.37 -21.20
N ILE A 294 18.91 63.91 -20.43
CA ILE A 294 18.61 63.45 -19.07
C ILE A 294 17.91 62.08 -19.14
N LEU A 295 16.94 61.92 -20.04
CA LEU A 295 16.24 60.66 -20.26
C LEU A 295 17.16 59.55 -20.79
N ASP A 296 18.14 59.88 -21.63
CA ASP A 296 19.13 58.90 -22.11
C ASP A 296 20.09 58.42 -21.01
N ARG A 297 20.49 59.31 -20.09
CA ARG A 297 21.28 58.94 -18.91
C ARG A 297 20.49 58.02 -17.97
N GLU A 298 19.22 58.33 -17.76
CA GLU A 298 18.33 57.51 -16.92
C GLU A 298 18.01 56.16 -17.56
N ARG A 299 17.78 56.10 -18.88
CA ARG A 299 17.64 54.82 -19.60
C ARG A 299 18.87 53.94 -19.44
N LYS A 300 20.06 54.52 -19.53
CA LYS A 300 21.31 53.77 -19.31
C LYS A 300 21.41 53.23 -17.88
N ARG A 301 21.06 54.06 -16.89
CA ARG A 301 21.05 53.68 -15.47
C ARG A 301 20.01 52.57 -15.18
N GLN A 302 18.83 52.64 -15.78
CA GLN A 302 17.80 51.60 -15.69
C GLN A 302 18.25 50.26 -16.31
N ILE A 303 18.91 50.30 -17.48
CA ILE A 303 19.45 49.09 -18.13
C ILE A 303 20.53 48.44 -17.26
N GLU A 304 21.42 49.23 -16.66
CA GLU A 304 22.46 48.74 -15.74
C GLU A 304 21.84 48.11 -14.48
N GLN A 305 20.83 48.76 -13.87
CA GLN A 305 20.08 48.21 -12.73
C GLN A 305 19.33 46.91 -13.08
N GLU A 306 18.67 46.83 -14.23
CA GLU A 306 17.92 45.64 -14.65
C GLU A 306 18.85 44.44 -14.92
N LEU A 307 20.06 44.70 -15.43
CA LEU A 307 21.08 43.67 -15.61
C LEU A 307 21.61 43.15 -14.26
N GLU A 308 21.83 44.04 -13.29
CA GLU A 308 22.28 43.68 -11.95
C GLU A 308 21.21 42.88 -11.18
N GLU A 309 19.93 43.27 -11.30
CA GLU A 309 18.79 42.55 -10.71
C GLU A 309 18.63 41.14 -11.33
N LYS A 310 18.80 41.01 -12.65
CA LYS A 310 18.79 39.70 -13.33
C LYS A 310 19.93 38.79 -12.87
N GLU A 311 21.12 39.34 -12.63
CA GLU A 311 22.25 38.58 -12.08
C GLU A 311 21.98 38.15 -10.64
N GLU A 312 21.45 39.04 -9.81
CA GLU A 312 21.13 38.74 -8.41
C GLU A 312 19.99 37.71 -8.30
N ALA A 313 18.96 37.81 -9.14
CA ALA A 313 17.89 36.83 -9.24
C ALA A 313 18.40 35.44 -9.66
N ALA A 314 19.39 35.37 -10.56
CA ALA A 314 20.05 34.12 -10.92
C ALA A 314 20.84 33.51 -9.74
N ARG A 315 21.53 34.35 -8.97
CA ARG A 315 22.23 33.95 -7.73
C ARG A 315 21.24 33.46 -6.66
N ARG A 316 20.11 34.15 -6.45
CA ARG A 316 19.01 33.74 -5.55
C ARG A 316 18.41 32.38 -5.97
N LYS A 317 18.14 32.17 -7.26
CA LYS A 317 17.67 30.89 -7.80
C LYS A 317 18.65 29.74 -7.55
N LYS A 318 19.96 29.99 -7.69
CA LYS A 318 21.00 29.00 -7.39
C LYS A 318 21.03 28.63 -5.90
N ARG A 319 21.00 29.63 -5.01
CA ARG A 319 20.93 29.41 -3.54
C ARG A 319 19.67 28.64 -3.13
N ASN A 320 18.50 29.00 -3.65
CA ASN A 320 17.25 28.28 -3.36
C ASN A 320 17.27 26.83 -3.86
N LYS A 321 17.92 26.57 -5.01
CA LYS A 321 18.10 25.21 -5.54
C LYS A 321 19.01 24.35 -4.65
N GLU A 322 20.07 24.93 -4.10
CA GLU A 322 20.97 24.28 -3.14
C GLU A 322 20.25 23.99 -1.81
N ILE A 323 19.52 24.96 -1.25
CA ILE A 323 18.72 24.77 -0.03
C ILE A 323 17.65 23.68 -0.24
N LEU A 324 17.01 23.62 -1.41
CA LEU A 324 16.03 22.59 -1.73
C LEU A 324 16.67 21.20 -1.84
N GLN A 325 17.89 21.11 -2.40
CA GLN A 325 18.67 19.87 -2.43
C GLN A 325 19.10 19.42 -1.04
N ASP A 326 19.51 20.34 -0.16
CA ASP A 326 19.88 20.00 1.21
C ASP A 326 18.66 19.60 2.05
N ARG A 327 17.52 20.28 1.91
CA ARG A 327 16.24 19.81 2.48
C ARG A 327 15.86 18.44 1.98
N LYS A 328 16.07 18.15 0.68
CA LYS A 328 15.80 16.82 0.11
C LYS A 328 16.73 15.76 0.70
N ARG A 329 18.02 16.04 0.85
CA ARG A 329 18.99 15.14 1.51
C ARG A 329 18.66 14.90 2.98
N MET A 330 18.22 15.94 3.69
CA MET A 330 17.82 15.85 5.10
C MET A 330 16.49 15.10 5.26
N ALA A 331 15.56 15.25 4.33
CA ALA A 331 14.33 14.46 4.27
C ALA A 331 14.61 13.00 3.89
N GLU A 332 15.55 12.74 2.98
CA GLU A 332 16.01 11.39 2.64
C GLU A 332 16.72 10.72 3.84
N SER A 333 17.49 11.47 4.63
CA SER A 333 18.15 10.94 5.83
C SER A 333 17.18 10.74 7.02
N MET A 334 16.08 11.49 7.09
CA MET A 334 15.00 11.29 8.07
C MET A 334 13.88 10.35 7.61
N SER A 335 13.86 9.96 6.33
CA SER A 335 12.85 9.03 5.83
C SER A 335 13.13 7.62 6.33
N PHE A 336 12.26 7.13 7.22
CA PHE A 336 12.22 5.76 7.73
C PHE A 336 11.78 4.71 6.69
N SER A 337 11.97 4.99 5.39
CA SER A 337 11.47 4.14 4.31
C SER A 337 12.43 4.13 3.11
N THR A 338 13.53 3.40 3.22
CA THR A 338 14.12 2.57 2.15
C THR A 338 15.35 1.88 2.72
N SER A 339 15.11 0.89 3.54
CA SER A 339 15.99 -0.25 3.83
C SER A 339 15.32 -1.00 4.95
N GLN A 340 14.47 -1.96 4.59
CA GLN A 340 14.13 -3.03 5.49
C GLN A 340 15.45 -3.74 5.81
N ARG A 341 16.12 -3.31 6.88
CA ARG A 341 17.26 -4.04 7.43
C ARG A 341 16.69 -5.41 7.76
N MET A 342 17.05 -6.42 6.97
CA MET A 342 16.84 -7.82 7.32
C MET A 342 17.73 -8.13 8.52
N SER A 343 17.40 -7.55 9.68
CA SER A 343 18.00 -7.88 10.96
C SER A 343 17.23 -9.09 11.48
N GLY A 344 17.63 -10.24 10.98
CA GLY A 344 17.16 -11.55 11.40
C GLY A 344 18.15 -12.57 10.87
N ARG A 345 18.54 -13.56 11.69
CA ARG A 345 19.34 -14.68 11.20
C ARG A 345 18.62 -15.31 10.00
N ALA A 346 19.36 -15.61 8.94
CA ALA A 346 18.82 -16.29 7.78
C ALA A 346 18.04 -17.53 8.23
N PHE A 347 16.84 -17.73 7.67
CA PHE A 347 16.02 -18.88 8.01
C PHE A 347 16.76 -20.16 7.64
N GLU A 348 17.14 -20.94 8.65
CA GLU A 348 17.72 -22.27 8.49
C GLU A 348 16.58 -23.29 8.53
N TYR A 349 16.28 -23.89 7.37
CA TYR A 349 15.21 -24.88 7.27
C TYR A 349 15.59 -26.14 8.07
N LYS A 350 14.84 -26.42 9.13
CA LYS A 350 14.89 -27.71 9.82
C LYS A 350 13.72 -28.56 9.33
N PRO A 351 13.96 -29.70 8.65
CA PRO A 351 12.88 -30.57 8.23
C PRO A 351 12.07 -31.03 9.45
N PRO A 352 10.73 -31.07 9.37
CA PRO A 352 9.89 -31.49 10.48
C PRO A 352 10.24 -32.92 10.87
N ARG A 353 10.51 -33.14 12.17
CA ARG A 353 10.71 -34.48 12.72
C ARG A 353 9.35 -35.17 12.80
N LEU A 354 9.10 -36.09 11.88
CA LEU A 354 7.95 -36.98 11.96
C LEU A 354 8.25 -38.04 13.04
N LEU A 355 7.44 -38.09 14.09
CA LEU A 355 7.49 -39.16 15.10
C LEU A 355 6.84 -40.41 14.48
N ILE A 356 7.66 -41.22 13.80
CA ILE A 356 7.21 -42.46 13.18
C ILE A 356 7.18 -43.55 14.24
N ASN A 357 5.99 -43.90 14.70
CA ASN A 357 5.80 -45.04 15.61
C ASN A 357 5.63 -46.33 14.78
N GLY A 358 6.28 -47.42 15.20
CA GLY A 358 6.10 -48.76 14.62
C GLY A 358 7.21 -49.26 13.69
N PRO A 359 7.11 -50.54 13.25
CA PRO A 359 8.16 -51.25 12.52
C PRO A 359 8.42 -50.64 11.13
N PRO A 360 9.63 -50.81 10.56
CA PRO A 360 9.99 -50.29 9.24
C PRO A 360 9.00 -50.75 8.15
N LEU A 361 8.86 -49.96 7.08
CA LEU A 361 7.96 -50.31 5.99
C LEU A 361 8.45 -51.59 5.31
N PRO A 362 7.57 -52.57 5.03
CA PRO A 362 7.93 -53.76 4.29
C PRO A 362 8.32 -53.41 2.85
N ASN A 363 9.21 -54.22 2.27
CA ASN A 363 9.68 -53.99 0.91
C ASN A 363 8.62 -54.39 -0.13
N LYS A 364 8.74 -53.93 -1.38
CA LYS A 364 7.75 -54.21 -2.44
C LYS A 364 7.51 -55.71 -2.65
N ASP A 365 8.57 -56.50 -2.59
CA ASP A 365 8.53 -57.95 -2.80
C ASP A 365 7.85 -58.68 -1.64
N GLU A 366 7.99 -58.16 -0.41
CA GLU A 366 7.33 -58.73 0.78
C GLU A 366 5.82 -58.49 0.76
N LEU A 367 5.38 -57.37 0.19
CA LEU A 367 3.96 -57.04 0.01
C LEU A 367 3.29 -57.95 -1.03
N GLU A 368 4.01 -58.31 -2.08
CA GLU A 368 3.58 -59.32 -3.07
C GLU A 368 3.50 -60.70 -2.44
N ALA A 369 4.56 -61.14 -1.76
CA ALA A 369 4.65 -62.46 -1.16
C ALA A 369 3.56 -62.72 -0.10
N LYS A 370 3.20 -61.68 0.67
CA LYS A 370 2.14 -61.76 1.69
C LYS A 370 0.73 -61.50 1.14
N GLY A 371 0.58 -61.24 -0.17
CA GLY A 371 -0.72 -61.10 -0.84
C GLY A 371 -1.46 -59.78 -0.57
N TYR A 372 -0.84 -58.78 0.06
CA TYR A 372 -1.52 -57.52 0.41
C TYR A 372 -2.01 -56.72 -0.81
N LEU A 373 -1.37 -56.90 -1.97
CA LEU A 373 -1.77 -56.23 -3.21
C LEU A 373 -3.12 -56.73 -3.77
N GLN A 374 -3.61 -57.89 -3.35
CA GLN A 374 -4.89 -58.43 -3.79
C GLN A 374 -6.09 -57.63 -3.27
N HIS A 375 -5.91 -56.94 -2.13
CA HIS A 375 -6.93 -56.10 -1.52
C HIS A 375 -6.96 -54.67 -2.08
N ILE A 376 -6.02 -54.33 -2.97
CA ILE A 376 -5.94 -53.02 -3.61
C ILE A 376 -6.46 -53.12 -5.04
N ARG A 377 -7.32 -52.17 -5.42
CA ARG A 377 -7.85 -52.08 -6.77
C ARG A 377 -6.71 -51.97 -7.79
N ALA A 378 -6.75 -52.82 -8.82
CA ALA A 378 -5.80 -52.78 -9.92
C ALA A 378 -5.70 -51.38 -10.53
N ALA A 379 -4.47 -50.93 -10.77
CA ALA A 379 -4.21 -49.62 -11.36
C ALA A 379 -4.68 -49.62 -12.82
N SER A 380 -5.55 -48.68 -13.20
CA SER A 380 -5.93 -48.47 -14.59
C SER A 380 -4.75 -47.91 -15.39
N MET A 381 -4.72 -48.12 -16.71
CA MET A 381 -3.63 -47.65 -17.57
C MET A 381 -3.38 -46.13 -17.45
N ALA A 382 -4.45 -45.34 -17.28
CA ALA A 382 -4.34 -43.89 -17.04
C ALA A 382 -3.65 -43.55 -15.72
N ARG A 383 -3.83 -44.36 -14.66
CA ARG A 383 -3.18 -44.16 -13.35
C ARG A 383 -1.73 -44.64 -13.37
N VAL A 384 -1.45 -45.72 -14.09
CA VAL A 384 -0.07 -46.20 -14.31
C VAL A 384 0.74 -45.15 -15.06
N ALA A 385 0.17 -44.49 -16.08
CA ALA A 385 0.81 -43.37 -16.78
C ALA A 385 1.10 -42.16 -15.88
N GLY A 386 0.32 -41.99 -14.80
CA GLY A 386 0.55 -41.00 -13.75
C GLY A 386 1.50 -41.46 -12.63
N GLY A 387 2.18 -42.60 -12.77
CA GLY A 387 3.13 -43.15 -11.79
C GLY A 387 2.47 -43.87 -10.60
N PHE A 388 1.15 -44.07 -10.62
CA PHE A 388 0.45 -44.81 -9.57
C PHE A 388 0.52 -46.31 -9.86
N THR A 389 1.17 -47.05 -8.95
CA THR A 389 1.17 -48.51 -8.93
C THR A 389 0.36 -49.01 -7.73
N THR A 390 -0.09 -50.27 -7.80
CA THR A 390 -0.76 -50.95 -6.66
C THR A 390 0.12 -50.94 -5.41
N HIS A 391 1.45 -51.09 -5.57
CA HIS A 391 2.42 -50.96 -4.49
C HIS A 391 2.45 -49.56 -3.88
N THR A 392 2.39 -48.51 -4.70
CA THR A 392 2.38 -47.12 -4.22
C THR A 392 1.16 -46.87 -3.33
N GLY A 393 0.01 -47.42 -3.70
CA GLY A 393 -1.22 -47.35 -2.89
C GLY A 393 -1.06 -48.05 -1.53
N CYS A 394 -0.48 -49.25 -1.52
CA CYS A 394 -0.27 -50.03 -0.30
C CYS A 394 0.73 -49.36 0.66
N LEU A 395 1.88 -48.94 0.13
CA LEU A 395 2.93 -48.29 0.90
C LEU A 395 2.46 -46.95 1.50
N ARG A 396 1.62 -46.21 0.77
CA ARG A 396 1.04 -44.97 1.27
C ARG A 396 0.11 -45.22 2.46
N ALA A 397 -0.77 -46.21 2.37
CA ALA A 397 -1.68 -46.55 3.47
C ALA A 397 -0.91 -47.02 4.73
N LEU A 398 0.14 -47.82 4.54
CA LEU A 398 1.03 -48.27 5.63
C LEU A 398 1.86 -47.12 6.22
N PHE A 399 2.25 -46.15 5.41
CA PHE A 399 2.94 -44.95 5.90
C PHE A 399 2.00 -44.05 6.70
N GLU A 400 0.78 -43.81 6.20
CA GLU A 400 -0.24 -43.02 6.90
C GLU A 400 -0.64 -43.65 8.24
N SER A 401 -0.66 -44.99 8.36
CA SER A 401 -0.91 -45.67 9.65
C SER A 401 0.21 -45.53 10.69
N ARG A 402 1.42 -45.13 10.27
CA ARG A 402 2.58 -44.93 11.17
C ARG A 402 2.75 -43.49 11.62
N VAL A 403 2.03 -42.56 11.00
CA VAL A 403 2.02 -41.15 11.36
C VAL A 403 0.84 -40.94 12.28
N ASP A 404 1.14 -40.85 13.58
CA ASP A 404 0.11 -40.64 14.60
C ASP A 404 -0.46 -39.21 14.46
N LEU A 405 -1.74 -39.11 14.10
CA LEU A 405 -2.45 -37.83 13.92
C LEU A 405 -2.75 -37.14 15.27
N LEU A 406 -2.49 -37.82 16.40
CA LEU A 406 -2.84 -37.37 17.76
C LEU A 406 -1.63 -37.07 18.66
N SER A 407 -0.40 -37.15 18.13
CA SER A 407 0.81 -36.73 18.85
C SER A 407 0.98 -35.21 18.78
N PHE A 408 0.25 -34.47 19.62
CA PHE A 408 0.49 -33.05 19.90
C PHE A 408 1.64 -32.85 20.89
#